data_AF-A0A8F4J7D2-F1
#
_entry.id   AF-A0A8F4J7D2-F1
#
_cell.length_a   1.000
_cell.length_b   1.000
_cell.length_c   1.000
_cell.angle_alpha   90.00
_cell.angle_beta   90.00
_cell.angle_gamma   90.00
#
_symmetry.space_group_name_H-M   'P 1'
#
loop_
_entity.id
_entity.type
_entity.pdbx_description
1 polymer ?
#
loop_
_entity_poly.entity_id
_entity_poly.type
_entity_poly.pdbx_seq_one_letter_code
_entity_poly.pdbx_strand_id
1 'polypeptide(L)'
;MYRFGTAALSGPATEPLRWVDVAPTELVSVGADGDGFSFDSEGPRHRALVEPFHLAERLVTEGEWQAFMDDGGYERAELWLSEGWATVQANGWRAPLYWEEGADGWSVFTLGGTRPVLDATPVVHVSFFEADAYARWAGHRLATEEEWEVAATTQAADDLPNDLAVGTLHPRPAAKAGDAGIRQLFGDGWEWTASSYRPYPRFAPVEGAIGEYNGKFMSSQMVLRGAAPVTPSGHTRPTYRNFFPPSARWAFSTVRLAADLEDGGPSGRHHQRRATVPAPVVDVHLHPADLDAALRADVRSGLGGAQASLPSKWFYDDRGSELFDQITRLDAYYPTRREREILEREAGAIAAASGADTLIELGSGTSDKTRLLLDAFTGAGQLRRFVPFDVSEGILRWSAAHLAEAYPGVQVHGVVGDFDRHLGELPTGGRRMVAFLGGTVGNYEPAARARLLADLERVARPRRLAPAGHRPGEGPGPAGGRL
;
A
#
# COMPACT_ATOMS: atom_id res chain seq x y z
N MET A 1 21.09 -33.17 22.00
CA MET A 1 20.86 -31.78 22.43
C MET A 1 22.19 -31.05 22.32
N TYR A 2 22.51 -30.49 21.15
CA TYR A 2 23.75 -29.76 20.94
C TYR A 2 23.54 -28.33 21.46
N ARG A 3 24.05 -28.03 22.66
CA ARG A 3 24.12 -26.67 23.20
C ARG A 3 25.46 -26.09 22.77
N PHE A 4 25.46 -25.21 21.77
CA PHE A 4 26.57 -24.29 21.56
C PHE A 4 26.50 -23.20 22.65
N GLY A 5 27.66 -22.82 23.18
CA GLY A 5 27.77 -21.92 24.33
C GLY A 5 27.14 -20.56 24.06
N THR A 6 26.46 -20.02 25.08
CA THR A 6 25.86 -18.67 25.16
C THR A 6 26.93 -17.58 25.25
N ALA A 7 27.86 -17.53 24.29
CA ALA A 7 28.54 -16.28 24.00
C ALA A 7 27.54 -15.40 23.24
N ALA A 8 27.37 -14.15 23.67
CA ALA A 8 26.56 -13.18 22.94
C ALA A 8 27.14 -13.03 21.52
N LEU A 9 26.54 -13.70 20.54
CA LEU A 9 26.86 -13.53 19.13
C LEU A 9 26.35 -12.15 18.74
N SER A 10 27.22 -11.14 18.72
CA SER A 10 26.92 -9.85 18.10
C SER A 10 27.36 -9.90 16.63
N GLY A 11 26.39 -9.88 15.72
CA GLY A 11 26.65 -9.76 14.29
C GLY A 11 27.10 -8.34 13.90
N PRO A 12 27.61 -8.14 12.67
CA PRO A 12 27.83 -6.80 12.14
C PRO A 12 26.49 -6.04 12.00
N ALA A 13 26.55 -4.71 12.12
CA ALA A 13 25.40 -3.85 11.86
C ALA A 13 25.10 -3.77 10.36
N THR A 14 23.83 -3.57 10.02
CA THR A 14 23.35 -3.46 8.63
C THR A 14 23.88 -2.19 7.97
N GLU A 15 24.49 -2.34 6.78
CA GLU A 15 24.86 -1.19 5.94
C GLU A 15 23.62 -0.57 5.30
N PRO A 16 23.54 0.76 5.13
CA PRO A 16 22.43 1.40 4.41
C PRO A 16 22.22 0.79 3.03
N LEU A 17 20.96 0.55 2.66
CA LEU A 17 20.59 0.01 1.36
C LEU A 17 20.99 0.98 0.24
N ARG A 18 21.69 0.50 -0.79
CA ARG A 18 21.92 1.24 -2.04
C ARG A 18 21.19 0.56 -3.19
N TRP A 19 21.13 1.26 -4.31
CA TRP A 19 20.38 0.88 -5.49
C TRP A 19 21.31 0.77 -6.69
N VAL A 20 21.05 -0.22 -7.53
CA VAL A 20 21.66 -0.40 -8.84
C VAL A 20 20.62 -0.02 -9.90
N ASP A 21 20.97 0.94 -10.74
CA ASP A 21 20.12 1.39 -11.83
C ASP A 21 20.24 0.42 -13.00
N VAL A 22 19.10 -0.13 -13.42
CA VAL A 22 19.00 -1.02 -14.57
C VAL A 22 18.09 -0.32 -15.57
N ALA A 23 18.68 0.25 -16.62
CA ALA A 23 17.99 1.02 -17.64
C ALA A 23 18.19 0.38 -19.02
N PRO A 24 17.45 -0.69 -19.36
CA PRO A 24 17.51 -1.28 -20.69
C PRO A 24 17.00 -0.26 -21.71
N THR A 25 17.78 0.01 -22.76
CA THR A 25 17.39 0.98 -23.81
C THR A 25 16.61 0.35 -24.96
N GLU A 26 16.48 -0.97 -24.98
CA GLU A 26 15.85 -1.77 -26.03
C GLU A 26 15.11 -2.97 -25.43
N LEU A 27 14.32 -3.67 -26.26
CA LEU A 27 13.73 -4.96 -25.91
C LEU A 27 14.81 -5.94 -25.45
N VAL A 28 14.67 -6.44 -24.23
CA VAL A 28 15.59 -7.42 -23.64
C VAL A 28 15.24 -8.83 -24.06
N SER A 29 16.22 -9.73 -24.06
CA SER A 29 16.00 -11.16 -24.29
C SER A 29 16.12 -11.92 -22.97
N VAL A 30 15.06 -12.63 -22.59
CA VAL A 30 14.94 -13.39 -21.34
C VAL A 30 14.74 -14.88 -21.66
N GLY A 31 15.31 -15.74 -20.83
CA GLY A 31 15.25 -17.20 -20.92
C GLY A 31 16.48 -17.84 -21.56
N ALA A 32 16.56 -19.16 -21.44
CA ALA A 32 17.65 -19.98 -21.94
C ALA A 32 17.68 -20.00 -23.48
N ASP A 33 18.87 -19.84 -24.05
CA ASP A 33 19.15 -19.87 -25.50
C ASP A 33 19.35 -21.27 -26.07
N GLY A 34 19.42 -22.29 -25.22
CA GLY A 34 19.60 -23.69 -25.63
C GLY A 34 21.05 -24.18 -25.59
N ASP A 35 22.00 -23.34 -25.17
CA ASP A 35 23.39 -23.75 -24.97
C ASP A 35 23.57 -24.32 -23.55
N GLY A 36 23.95 -25.61 -23.46
CA GLY A 36 24.11 -26.30 -22.18
C GLY A 36 22.79 -26.77 -21.55
N PHE A 37 22.83 -27.16 -20.26
CA PHE A 37 21.66 -27.66 -19.56
C PHE A 37 20.78 -26.51 -19.03
N SER A 38 19.48 -26.59 -19.29
CA SER A 38 18.44 -25.79 -18.66
C SER A 38 17.18 -26.65 -18.48
N PHE A 39 16.33 -26.29 -17.52
CA PHE A 39 14.99 -26.87 -17.45
C PHE A 39 14.11 -26.31 -18.57
N ASP A 40 13.15 -27.11 -19.05
CA ASP A 40 12.19 -26.72 -20.09
C ASP A 40 11.45 -25.41 -19.76
N SER A 41 11.17 -25.16 -18.47
CA SER A 41 10.54 -23.94 -17.97
C SER A 41 11.39 -22.67 -18.15
N GLU A 42 12.70 -22.79 -18.34
CA GLU A 42 13.61 -21.66 -18.56
C GLU A 42 13.56 -21.14 -20.01
N GLY A 43 12.88 -21.85 -20.91
CA GLY A 43 12.82 -21.53 -22.33
C GLY A 43 11.41 -21.57 -22.93
N PRO A 44 11.29 -21.26 -24.23
CA PRO A 44 12.37 -20.75 -25.08
C PRO A 44 12.70 -19.28 -24.78
N ARG A 45 13.94 -18.85 -25.07
CA ARG A 45 14.32 -17.43 -25.03
C ARG A 45 13.34 -16.58 -25.84
N HIS A 46 12.93 -15.46 -25.28
CA HIS A 46 11.94 -14.55 -25.87
C HIS A 46 12.25 -13.10 -25.53
N ARG A 47 11.61 -12.17 -26.25
CA ARG A 47 11.76 -10.74 -26.01
C ARG A 47 10.74 -10.28 -24.97
N ALA A 48 11.19 -9.45 -24.04
CA ALA A 48 10.35 -8.78 -23.05
C ALA A 48 10.62 -7.27 -23.09
N LEU A 49 9.60 -6.49 -22.74
CA LEU A 49 9.76 -5.06 -22.47
C LEU A 49 10.00 -4.92 -20.96
N VAL A 50 11.11 -4.30 -20.60
CA VAL A 50 11.48 -4.01 -19.21
C VAL A 50 11.78 -2.52 -19.15
N GLU A 51 10.94 -1.79 -18.40
CA GLU A 51 11.15 -0.35 -18.16
C GLU A 51 12.36 -0.15 -17.24
N PRO A 52 13.00 1.03 -17.25
CA PRO A 52 14.04 1.35 -16.29
C PRO A 52 13.57 1.18 -14.84
N PHE A 53 14.39 0.53 -14.02
CA PHE A 53 14.12 0.31 -12.60
C PHE A 53 15.40 0.35 -11.76
N HIS A 54 15.21 0.53 -10.45
CA HIS A 54 16.23 0.32 -9.43
C HIS A 54 16.09 -1.08 -8.84
N LEU A 55 17.21 -1.78 -8.66
CA LEU A 55 17.27 -3.01 -7.88
C LEU A 55 18.13 -2.80 -6.64
N ALA A 56 17.66 -3.26 -5.49
CA ALA A 56 18.42 -3.21 -4.25
C ALA A 56 19.74 -3.98 -4.39
N GLU A 57 20.85 -3.37 -3.99
CA GLU A 57 22.18 -3.98 -4.14
C GLU A 57 22.40 -5.20 -3.23
N ARG A 58 21.59 -5.38 -2.17
CA ARG A 58 21.65 -6.51 -1.24
C ARG A 58 20.25 -6.98 -0.85
N LEU A 59 20.18 -8.13 -0.19
CA LEU A 59 18.94 -8.67 0.36
C LEU A 59 18.46 -7.85 1.57
N VAL A 60 17.16 -7.94 1.84
CA VAL A 60 16.55 -7.46 3.08
C VAL A 60 17.07 -8.28 4.26
N THR A 61 17.41 -7.60 5.35
CA THR A 61 18.06 -8.20 6.51
C THR A 61 17.07 -8.51 7.65
N GLU A 62 17.48 -9.35 8.60
CA GLU A 62 16.68 -9.69 9.78
C GLU A 62 16.41 -8.45 10.65
N GLY A 63 17.35 -7.51 10.76
CA GLY A 63 17.15 -6.27 11.50
C GLY A 63 16.15 -5.32 10.83
N GLU A 64 16.21 -5.20 9.50
CA GLU A 64 15.20 -4.45 8.74
C GLU A 64 13.82 -5.11 8.83
N TRP A 65 13.77 -6.45 8.85
CA TRP A 65 12.53 -7.19 9.07
C TRP A 65 11.99 -6.99 10.48
N GLN A 66 12.85 -6.92 11.49
CA GLN A 66 12.45 -6.61 12.86
C GLN A 66 11.80 -5.22 12.93
N ALA A 67 12.33 -4.22 12.23
CA ALA A 67 11.70 -2.90 12.15
C ALA A 67 10.30 -2.96 11.52
N PHE A 68 10.09 -3.79 10.49
CA PHE A 68 8.76 -4.05 9.92
C PHE A 68 7.81 -4.67 10.97
N MET A 69 8.28 -5.64 11.75
CA MET A 69 7.47 -6.25 12.81
C MET A 69 7.14 -5.27 13.93
N ASP A 70 8.12 -4.49 14.38
CA ASP A 70 7.98 -3.51 15.45
C ASP A 70 7.02 -2.37 15.07
N ASP A 71 6.92 -2.03 13.78
CA ASP A 71 5.94 -1.08 13.22
C ASP A 71 4.56 -1.73 12.91
N GLY A 72 4.28 -2.88 13.51
CA GLY A 72 3.00 -3.58 13.41
C GLY A 72 2.78 -4.26 12.05
N GLY A 73 3.84 -4.66 11.35
CA GLY A 73 3.77 -5.23 9.99
C GLY A 73 2.81 -6.41 9.85
N TYR A 74 2.73 -7.29 10.85
CA TYR A 74 1.80 -8.43 10.88
C TYR A 74 0.40 -8.09 11.44
N GLU A 75 0.15 -6.84 11.83
CA GLU A 75 -1.10 -6.37 12.45
C GLU A 75 -1.87 -5.38 11.56
N ARG A 76 -1.24 -4.92 10.47
CA ARG A 76 -1.70 -3.84 9.60
C ARG A 76 -2.18 -4.37 8.25
N ALA A 77 -3.48 -4.61 8.12
CA ALA A 77 -4.09 -5.23 6.94
C ALA A 77 -3.79 -4.49 5.62
N GLU A 78 -3.61 -3.17 5.65
CA GLU A 78 -3.34 -2.34 4.48
C GLU A 78 -1.99 -2.64 3.80
N LEU A 79 -1.09 -3.32 4.51
CA LEU A 79 0.20 -3.73 3.97
C LEU A 79 0.09 -5.00 3.12
N TRP A 80 -0.99 -5.79 3.26
CA TRP A 80 -1.06 -7.15 2.72
C TRP A 80 -1.99 -7.26 1.53
N LEU A 81 -1.64 -8.16 0.59
CA LEU A 81 -2.63 -8.69 -0.35
C LEU A 81 -3.76 -9.39 0.42
N SER A 82 -4.98 -9.32 -0.08
CA SER A 82 -6.18 -9.87 0.58
C SER A 82 -6.03 -11.34 0.99
N GLU A 83 -5.55 -12.21 0.09
CA GLU A 83 -5.28 -13.62 0.42
C GLU A 83 -4.13 -13.77 1.44
N GLY A 84 -3.12 -12.91 1.35
CA GLY A 84 -2.03 -12.85 2.31
C GLY A 84 -2.50 -12.51 3.71
N TRP A 85 -3.36 -11.48 3.84
CA TRP A 85 -3.96 -11.10 5.12
C TRP A 85 -4.80 -12.22 5.71
N ALA A 86 -5.66 -12.85 4.90
CA ALA A 86 -6.43 -14.00 5.33
C ALA A 86 -5.54 -15.15 5.80
N THR A 87 -4.41 -15.39 5.11
CA THR A 87 -3.44 -16.43 5.47
C THR A 87 -2.73 -16.13 6.79
N VAL A 88 -2.26 -14.88 6.98
CA VAL A 88 -1.62 -14.43 8.23
C VAL A 88 -2.57 -14.61 9.42
N GLN A 89 -3.81 -14.15 9.27
CA GLN A 89 -4.83 -14.24 10.32
C GLN A 89 -5.19 -15.70 10.64
N ALA A 90 -5.42 -16.53 9.61
CA ALA A 90 -5.80 -17.92 9.80
C ALA A 90 -4.71 -18.76 10.48
N ASN A 91 -3.44 -18.42 10.27
CA ASN A 91 -2.29 -19.16 10.80
C ASN A 91 -1.61 -18.47 11.99
N GLY A 92 -2.05 -17.27 12.38
CA GLY A 92 -1.46 -16.50 13.48
C GLY A 92 0.01 -16.15 13.25
N TRP A 93 0.41 -15.82 12.02
CA TRP A 93 1.80 -15.44 11.73
C TRP A 93 2.15 -14.10 12.37
N ARG A 94 3.32 -14.03 13.02
CA ARG A 94 3.82 -12.83 13.73
C ARG A 94 5.29 -12.49 13.45
N ALA A 95 5.99 -13.41 12.80
CA ALA A 95 7.41 -13.33 12.45
C ALA A 95 7.70 -14.39 11.39
N PRO A 96 8.84 -14.32 10.66
CA PRO A 96 9.27 -15.34 9.72
C PRO A 96 9.29 -16.76 10.33
N LEU A 97 9.20 -17.79 9.49
CA LEU A 97 9.16 -19.16 9.99
C LEU A 97 10.47 -19.49 10.72
N TYR A 98 10.35 -20.17 11.87
CA TYR A 98 11.42 -20.51 12.82
C TYR A 98 11.93 -19.37 13.72
N TRP A 99 11.28 -18.20 13.70
CA TRP A 99 11.52 -17.16 14.70
C TRP A 99 10.70 -17.45 15.96
N GLU A 100 11.36 -17.35 17.12
CA GLU A 100 10.77 -17.57 18.44
C GLU A 100 11.03 -16.36 19.34
N GLU A 101 9.98 -15.84 19.95
CA GLU A 101 10.03 -14.76 20.93
C GLU A 101 10.43 -15.31 22.30
N GLY A 102 11.49 -14.78 22.88
CA GLY A 102 11.97 -15.11 24.22
C GLY A 102 12.15 -13.87 25.10
N ALA A 103 12.54 -14.09 26.36
CA ALA A 103 12.74 -12.99 27.33
C ALA A 103 13.81 -11.97 26.89
N ASP A 104 14.77 -12.39 26.08
CA ASP A 104 15.88 -11.57 25.57
C ASP A 104 15.63 -11.07 24.11
N GLY A 105 14.40 -11.20 23.61
CA GLY A 105 14.00 -10.83 22.25
C GLY A 105 13.83 -12.02 21.30
N TRP A 106 13.89 -11.75 20.00
CA TRP A 106 13.70 -12.76 18.95
C TRP A 106 14.94 -13.63 18.74
N SER A 107 14.71 -14.92 18.55
CA SER A 107 15.72 -15.91 18.15
C SER A 107 15.26 -16.68 16.92
N VAL A 108 16.20 -17.27 16.17
CA VAL A 108 15.94 -18.03 14.95
C VAL A 108 16.51 -19.44 15.10
N PHE A 109 15.69 -20.46 14.84
CA PHE A 109 16.16 -21.84 14.76
C PHE A 109 16.73 -22.13 13.35
N THR A 110 18.03 -22.41 13.29
CA THR A 110 18.77 -22.70 12.04
C THR A 110 19.22 -24.15 11.98
N LEU A 111 19.75 -24.60 10.84
CA LEU A 111 20.40 -25.93 10.73
C LEU A 111 21.62 -26.09 11.66
N GLY A 112 22.23 -24.98 12.08
CA GLY A 112 23.29 -24.93 13.09
C GLY A 112 22.80 -24.84 14.55
N GLY A 113 21.49 -24.81 14.77
CA GLY A 113 20.85 -24.60 16.07
C GLY A 113 20.26 -23.19 16.23
N THR A 114 19.69 -22.92 17.41
CA THR A 114 19.09 -21.62 17.74
C THR A 114 20.16 -20.55 17.95
N ARG A 115 19.94 -19.37 17.39
CA ARG A 115 20.75 -18.16 17.63
C ARG A 115 19.86 -16.92 17.77
N PRO A 116 20.35 -15.81 18.36
CA PRO A 116 19.62 -14.54 18.29
C PRO A 116 19.47 -14.07 16.83
N VAL A 117 18.47 -13.21 16.60
CA VAL A 117 18.36 -12.40 15.37
C VAL A 117 19.63 -11.56 15.20
N LEU A 118 20.18 -11.53 13.99
CA LEU A 118 21.42 -10.82 13.66
C LEU A 118 21.13 -9.76 12.60
N ASP A 119 21.38 -8.50 12.97
CA ASP A 119 20.99 -7.31 12.21
C ASP A 119 21.26 -7.43 10.71
N ALA A 120 22.50 -7.70 10.30
CA ALA A 120 22.91 -7.73 8.90
C ALA A 120 22.72 -9.06 8.16
N THR A 121 22.19 -10.11 8.80
CA THR A 121 21.92 -11.39 8.11
C THR A 121 20.68 -11.26 7.23
N PRO A 122 20.65 -11.78 5.99
CA PRO A 122 19.43 -11.80 5.19
C PRO A 122 18.29 -12.54 5.88
N VAL A 123 17.09 -11.96 5.86
CA VAL A 123 15.89 -12.64 6.33
C VAL A 123 15.56 -13.81 5.39
N VAL A 124 15.21 -14.96 5.95
CA VAL A 124 14.77 -16.13 5.18
C VAL A 124 13.55 -16.78 5.80
N HIS A 125 12.94 -17.71 5.07
CA HIS A 125 11.75 -18.44 5.47
C HIS A 125 10.50 -17.55 5.55
N VAL A 126 10.42 -16.60 4.63
CA VAL A 126 9.27 -15.71 4.44
C VAL A 126 8.48 -16.13 3.20
N SER A 127 7.15 -16.01 3.28
CA SER A 127 6.24 -16.26 2.18
C SER A 127 6.29 -15.14 1.14
N PHE A 128 5.71 -15.37 -0.04
CA PHE A 128 5.52 -14.31 -1.02
C PHE A 128 4.67 -13.17 -0.45
N PHE A 129 3.59 -13.51 0.28
CA PHE A 129 2.74 -12.51 0.95
C PHE A 129 3.51 -11.65 1.96
N GLU A 130 4.37 -12.28 2.77
CA GLU A 130 5.28 -11.57 3.69
C GLU A 130 6.24 -10.65 2.92
N ALA A 131 6.82 -11.14 1.82
CA ALA A 131 7.73 -10.37 0.98
C ALA A 131 7.09 -9.15 0.32
N ASP A 132 5.88 -9.31 -0.24
CA ASP A 132 5.11 -8.23 -0.85
C ASP A 132 4.67 -7.19 0.20
N ALA A 133 4.23 -7.65 1.38
CA ALA A 133 3.85 -6.76 2.47
C ALA A 133 5.02 -5.93 3.00
N TYR A 134 6.19 -6.57 3.17
CA TYR A 134 7.42 -5.88 3.54
C TYR A 134 7.82 -4.84 2.47
N ALA A 135 7.79 -5.21 1.18
CA ALA A 135 8.13 -4.29 0.11
C ALA A 135 7.20 -3.06 0.09
N ARG A 136 5.89 -3.26 0.26
CA ARG A 136 4.90 -2.19 0.35
C ARG A 136 5.13 -1.29 1.57
N TRP A 137 5.40 -1.88 2.73
CA TRP A 137 5.75 -1.12 3.95
C TRP A 137 7.00 -0.25 3.75
N ALA A 138 8.01 -0.78 3.07
CA ALA A 138 9.23 -0.06 2.76
C ALA A 138 9.05 1.01 1.66
N GLY A 139 7.86 1.14 1.06
CA GLY A 139 7.59 2.10 -0.03
C GLY A 139 8.13 1.65 -1.39
N HIS A 140 8.34 0.35 -1.57
CA HIS A 140 8.95 -0.27 -2.74
C HIS A 140 8.07 -1.43 -3.27
N ARG A 141 8.61 -2.21 -4.21
CA ARG A 141 7.96 -3.40 -4.77
C ARG A 141 8.94 -4.56 -4.90
N LEU A 142 8.43 -5.73 -5.29
CA LEU A 142 9.26 -6.84 -5.77
C LEU A 142 9.58 -6.62 -7.27
N ALA A 143 10.75 -7.09 -7.71
CA ALA A 143 11.08 -7.13 -9.14
C ALA A 143 10.22 -8.18 -9.86
N THR A 144 9.94 -8.00 -11.15
CA THR A 144 9.50 -9.10 -12.01
C THR A 144 10.65 -10.09 -12.23
N GLU A 145 10.35 -11.32 -12.66
CA GLU A 145 11.40 -12.29 -13.01
C GLU A 145 12.24 -11.85 -14.20
N GLU A 146 11.67 -11.05 -15.10
CA GLU A 146 12.34 -10.44 -16.24
C GLU A 146 13.29 -9.33 -15.81
N GLU A 147 12.84 -8.40 -14.94
CA GLU A 147 13.68 -7.36 -14.34
C GLU A 147 14.87 -8.00 -13.61
N TRP A 148 14.59 -9.01 -12.79
CA TRP A 148 15.64 -9.71 -12.05
C TRP A 148 16.67 -10.37 -12.98
N GLU A 149 16.23 -11.06 -14.03
CA GLU A 149 17.15 -11.70 -14.99
C GLU A 149 17.98 -10.70 -15.78
N VAL A 150 17.38 -9.58 -16.18
CA VAL A 150 18.11 -8.50 -16.85
C VAL A 150 19.18 -7.92 -15.93
N ALA A 151 18.84 -7.65 -14.66
CA ALA A 151 19.83 -7.22 -13.68
C ALA A 151 20.94 -8.25 -13.52
N ALA A 152 20.59 -9.54 -13.40
CA ALA A 152 21.55 -10.62 -13.22
C ALA A 152 22.46 -10.89 -14.43
N THR A 153 22.05 -10.47 -15.62
CA THR A 153 22.82 -10.67 -16.87
C THR A 153 23.59 -9.42 -17.30
N THR A 154 23.19 -8.23 -16.85
CA THR A 154 23.79 -6.96 -17.26
C THR A 154 24.68 -6.31 -16.19
N GLN A 155 24.45 -6.63 -14.91
CA GLN A 155 25.19 -6.04 -13.80
C GLN A 155 26.29 -7.00 -13.32
N ALA A 156 27.37 -6.43 -12.78
CA ALA A 156 28.39 -7.22 -12.10
C ALA A 156 27.81 -7.80 -10.80
N ALA A 157 28.03 -9.10 -10.57
CA ALA A 157 27.85 -9.72 -9.27
C ALA A 157 29.16 -9.58 -8.48
N ASP A 158 29.08 -8.98 -7.30
CA ASP A 158 30.27 -8.61 -6.51
C ASP A 158 30.81 -9.76 -5.64
N ASP A 159 30.02 -10.81 -5.43
CA ASP A 159 30.35 -11.91 -4.54
C ASP A 159 30.25 -13.30 -5.18
N LEU A 160 31.12 -14.19 -4.71
CA LEU A 160 30.98 -15.62 -4.96
C LEU A 160 29.72 -16.12 -4.24
N PRO A 161 28.88 -16.95 -4.90
CA PRO A 161 27.63 -17.38 -4.32
C PRO A 161 27.85 -18.14 -3.02
N ASN A 162 27.05 -17.83 -2.00
CA ASN A 162 26.96 -18.64 -0.79
C ASN A 162 26.22 -19.95 -1.12
N ASP A 163 26.86 -20.94 -1.71
CA ASP A 163 26.22 -22.20 -2.11
C ASP A 163 26.51 -23.35 -1.12
N LEU A 164 26.00 -24.55 -1.43
CA LEU A 164 26.19 -25.73 -0.58
C LEU A 164 27.66 -26.08 -0.32
N ALA A 165 28.58 -25.79 -1.25
CA ALA A 165 30.00 -26.10 -1.07
C ALA A 165 30.69 -25.17 -0.07
N VAL A 166 30.14 -23.96 0.16
CA VAL A 166 30.60 -23.06 1.22
C VAL A 166 30.32 -23.66 2.60
N GLY A 167 29.26 -24.46 2.73
CA GLY A 167 28.95 -25.22 3.95
C GLY A 167 28.42 -24.38 5.12
N THR A 168 27.99 -23.14 4.87
CA THR A 168 27.37 -22.26 5.86
C THR A 168 25.99 -22.76 6.29
N LEU A 169 25.25 -23.36 5.35
CA LEU A 169 23.88 -23.86 5.51
C LEU A 169 22.89 -22.82 6.06
N HIS A 170 23.24 -21.53 5.95
CA HIS A 170 22.44 -20.37 6.34
C HIS A 170 22.94 -19.13 5.58
N PRO A 171 22.09 -18.11 5.33
CA PRO A 171 22.52 -16.85 4.72
C PRO A 171 23.66 -16.17 5.49
N ARG A 172 24.53 -15.48 4.78
CA ARG A 172 25.59 -14.65 5.37
C ARG A 172 25.27 -13.17 5.23
N PRO A 173 25.76 -12.30 6.12
CA PRO A 173 25.73 -10.86 5.88
C PRO A 173 26.41 -10.49 4.56
N ALA A 174 25.88 -9.48 3.88
CA ALA A 174 26.50 -8.95 2.67
C ALA A 174 27.97 -8.58 2.95
N ALA A 175 28.87 -8.91 2.03
CA ALA A 175 30.25 -8.40 2.08
C ALA A 175 30.25 -6.87 2.04
N LYS A 176 31.26 -6.20 2.62
CA LYS A 176 31.36 -4.73 2.60
C LYS A 176 31.22 -4.19 1.19
N ALA A 177 30.43 -3.12 1.02
CA ALA A 177 30.17 -2.54 -0.28
C ALA A 177 31.46 -2.12 -1.01
N GLY A 178 31.63 -2.60 -2.25
CA GLY A 178 32.67 -2.17 -3.19
C GLY A 178 32.25 -0.95 -4.01
N ASP A 179 32.95 -0.70 -5.12
CA ASP A 179 32.72 0.47 -5.98
C ASP A 179 31.53 0.30 -6.95
N ALA A 180 31.07 -0.92 -7.29
CA ALA A 180 29.84 -1.16 -8.06
C ALA A 180 29.48 -2.66 -8.15
N GLY A 181 28.22 -3.02 -7.91
CA GLY A 181 27.66 -4.34 -8.23
C GLY A 181 26.47 -4.75 -7.36
N ILE A 182 25.79 -5.83 -7.74
CA ILE A 182 24.75 -6.45 -6.92
C ILE A 182 25.41 -7.53 -6.05
N ARG A 183 25.27 -7.38 -4.73
CA ARG A 183 25.71 -8.35 -3.72
C ARG A 183 24.61 -9.36 -3.45
N GLN A 184 25.01 -10.57 -3.12
CA GLN A 184 24.13 -11.67 -2.72
C GLN A 184 23.11 -12.06 -3.78
N LEU A 185 23.40 -11.76 -5.05
CA LEU A 185 22.50 -12.06 -6.17
C LEU A 185 22.24 -13.57 -6.28
N PHE A 186 23.21 -14.39 -5.85
CA PHE A 186 23.11 -15.83 -5.85
C PHE A 186 23.60 -16.41 -4.52
N GLY A 187 22.87 -17.38 -3.97
CA GLY A 187 23.34 -18.26 -2.90
C GLY A 187 22.80 -17.92 -1.52
N ASP A 188 22.51 -16.67 -1.16
CA ASP A 188 22.04 -16.39 0.20
C ASP A 188 20.54 -16.63 0.40
N GLY A 189 19.73 -16.72 -0.66
CA GLY A 189 18.32 -17.06 -0.56
C GLY A 189 17.61 -16.98 -1.92
N TRP A 190 16.51 -17.71 -2.04
CA TRP A 190 15.62 -17.62 -3.19
C TRP A 190 14.80 -16.32 -3.09
N GLU A 191 15.02 -15.40 -4.01
CA GLU A 191 14.42 -14.07 -4.00
C GLU A 191 13.03 -14.12 -4.64
N TRP A 192 11.97 -13.80 -3.88
CA TRP A 192 10.61 -13.71 -4.43
C TRP A 192 10.51 -12.63 -5.50
N THR A 193 9.86 -12.94 -6.63
CA THR A 193 9.53 -11.97 -7.68
C THR A 193 8.02 -11.71 -7.73
N ALA A 194 7.63 -10.62 -8.38
CA ALA A 194 6.23 -10.29 -8.67
C ALA A 194 5.62 -11.16 -9.79
N SER A 195 6.40 -12.06 -10.41
CA SER A 195 5.94 -12.87 -11.55
C SER A 195 5.31 -14.18 -11.09
N SER A 196 4.09 -14.44 -11.57
CA SER A 196 3.49 -15.77 -11.46
C SER A 196 4.27 -16.78 -12.29
N TYR A 197 4.43 -18.00 -11.79
CA TYR A 197 5.06 -19.09 -12.55
C TYR A 197 4.17 -19.53 -13.71
N ARG A 198 4.40 -18.91 -14.88
CA ARG A 198 3.68 -19.12 -16.12
C ARG A 198 4.60 -19.67 -17.22
N PRO A 199 4.05 -20.35 -18.24
CA PRO A 199 4.82 -20.72 -19.42
C PRO A 199 5.35 -19.47 -20.11
N TYR A 200 6.63 -19.47 -20.47
CA TYR A 200 7.16 -18.45 -21.37
C TYR A 200 6.46 -18.53 -22.74
N PRO A 201 6.39 -17.42 -23.50
CA PRO A 201 5.83 -17.44 -24.85
C PRO A 201 6.47 -18.53 -25.71
N ARG A 202 5.63 -19.38 -26.31
CA ARG A 202 6.02 -20.56 -27.12
C ARG A 202 6.57 -21.74 -26.33
N PHE A 203 6.49 -21.75 -24.99
CA PHE A 203 6.74 -22.95 -24.21
C PHE A 203 5.84 -24.09 -24.69
N ALA A 204 6.44 -25.25 -24.91
CA ALA A 204 5.75 -26.48 -25.22
C ALA A 204 6.40 -27.61 -24.41
N PRO A 205 5.64 -28.36 -23.60
CA PRO A 205 6.19 -29.49 -22.86
C PRO A 205 6.65 -30.57 -23.85
N VAL A 206 7.72 -31.28 -23.51
CA VAL A 206 8.19 -32.44 -24.26
C VAL A 206 7.17 -33.57 -24.14
N GLU A 207 6.98 -34.38 -25.20
CA GLU A 207 6.07 -35.52 -25.15
C GLU A 207 6.56 -36.60 -24.14
N GLY A 208 5.62 -37.22 -23.43
CA GLY A 208 5.88 -38.28 -22.46
C GLY A 208 6.08 -37.79 -21.03
N ALA A 209 6.46 -38.72 -20.13
CA ALA A 209 6.49 -38.48 -18.68
C ALA A 209 7.44 -37.34 -18.25
N ILE A 210 8.47 -37.05 -19.04
CA ILE A 210 9.40 -35.93 -18.76
C ILE A 210 8.70 -34.58 -18.92
N GLY A 211 7.72 -34.44 -19.82
CA GLY A 211 6.95 -33.20 -20.01
C GLY A 211 6.07 -32.81 -18.82
N GLU A 212 5.81 -33.73 -17.90
CA GLU A 212 5.10 -33.44 -16.66
C GLU A 212 5.97 -32.75 -15.60
N TYR A 213 7.29 -32.63 -15.82
CA TYR A 213 8.21 -32.17 -14.79
C TYR A 213 7.90 -30.74 -14.32
N ASN A 214 7.62 -29.81 -15.25
CA ASN A 214 7.37 -28.41 -14.95
C ASN A 214 6.00 -27.91 -15.41
N GLY A 215 5.58 -28.24 -16.63
CA GLY A 215 4.41 -27.62 -17.27
C GLY A 215 3.10 -27.72 -16.48
N LYS A 216 2.85 -28.85 -15.79
CA LYS A 216 1.62 -29.05 -15.00
C LYS A 216 1.53 -28.18 -13.74
N PHE A 217 2.64 -27.56 -13.34
CA PHE A 217 2.75 -26.74 -12.13
C PHE A 217 2.67 -25.24 -12.41
N MET A 218 2.50 -24.82 -13.67
CA MET A 218 2.45 -23.42 -14.10
C MET A 218 1.09 -22.74 -13.81
N SER A 219 0.61 -22.86 -12.57
CA SER A 219 -0.59 -22.22 -12.04
C SER A 219 -0.48 -22.08 -10.53
N SER A 220 -0.98 -20.98 -9.98
CA SER A 220 -1.09 -20.73 -8.52
C SER A 220 0.25 -20.78 -7.76
N GLN A 221 1.34 -20.42 -8.44
CA GLN A 221 2.69 -20.35 -7.87
C GLN A 221 3.38 -19.06 -8.31
N MET A 222 4.33 -18.60 -7.50
CA MET A 222 5.15 -17.42 -7.76
C MET A 222 6.60 -17.84 -8.01
N VAL A 223 7.30 -17.10 -8.85
CA VAL A 223 8.70 -17.38 -9.21
C VAL A 223 9.65 -16.86 -8.13
N LEU A 224 10.72 -17.61 -7.88
CA LEU A 224 11.87 -17.16 -7.12
C LEU A 224 13.16 -17.31 -7.93
N ARG A 225 14.09 -16.38 -7.74
CA ARG A 225 15.37 -16.31 -8.44
C ARG A 225 16.56 -16.31 -7.48
N GLY A 226 17.78 -16.30 -8.02
CA GLY A 226 19.01 -16.37 -7.24
C GLY A 226 19.41 -17.82 -6.95
N ALA A 227 19.63 -18.14 -5.67
CA ALA A 227 19.90 -19.48 -5.15
C ALA A 227 19.96 -19.41 -3.62
N ALA A 228 19.86 -20.55 -2.93
CA ALA A 228 19.96 -20.62 -1.47
C ALA A 228 21.27 -21.27 -0.98
N PRO A 229 21.59 -21.20 0.33
CA PRO A 229 22.84 -21.73 0.90
C PRO A 229 22.95 -23.25 0.85
N VAL A 230 21.86 -23.90 0.42
CA VAL A 230 21.71 -25.34 0.27
C VAL A 230 21.61 -25.75 -1.21
N THR A 231 21.68 -24.80 -2.14
CA THR A 231 21.71 -25.06 -3.57
C THR A 231 23.09 -25.61 -3.97
N PRO A 232 23.19 -26.74 -4.70
CA PRO A 232 24.47 -27.28 -5.14
C PRO A 232 25.26 -26.32 -6.04
N SER A 233 26.60 -26.33 -5.92
CA SER A 233 27.48 -25.59 -6.82
C SER A 233 27.26 -25.99 -8.27
N GLY A 234 27.21 -25.02 -9.17
CA GLY A 234 26.95 -25.23 -10.60
C GLY A 234 25.47 -25.43 -10.96
N HIS A 235 24.55 -25.49 -9.99
CA HIS A 235 23.11 -25.53 -10.28
C HIS A 235 22.55 -24.16 -10.66
N THR A 236 23.19 -23.07 -10.24
CA THR A 236 22.68 -21.72 -10.40
C THR A 236 22.83 -21.20 -11.84
N ARG A 237 21.80 -20.54 -12.36
CA ARG A 237 21.80 -19.84 -13.65
C ARG A 237 20.97 -18.56 -13.54
N PRO A 238 21.32 -17.47 -14.26
CA PRO A 238 20.46 -16.29 -14.36
C PRO A 238 19.07 -16.59 -14.93
N THR A 239 18.90 -17.69 -15.66
CA THR A 239 17.63 -18.13 -16.27
C THR A 239 16.83 -19.10 -15.39
N TYR A 240 17.40 -19.58 -14.28
CA TYR A 240 16.74 -20.61 -13.47
C TYR A 240 15.53 -20.04 -12.74
N ARG A 241 14.39 -20.75 -12.84
CA ARG A 241 13.11 -20.35 -12.27
C ARG A 241 12.72 -21.36 -11.21
N ASN A 242 12.95 -21.02 -9.94
CA ASN A 242 12.34 -21.77 -8.85
C ASN A 242 10.88 -21.31 -8.67
N PHE A 243 10.03 -22.14 -8.08
CA PHE A 243 8.62 -21.80 -7.91
C PHE A 243 8.02 -22.47 -6.68
N PHE A 244 7.14 -21.74 -5.98
CA PHE A 244 6.37 -22.25 -4.86
C PHE A 244 5.00 -21.56 -4.77
N PRO A 245 4.01 -22.16 -4.08
CA PRO A 245 2.80 -21.45 -3.69
C PRO A 245 3.12 -20.21 -2.86
N PRO A 246 2.33 -19.13 -2.97
CA PRO A 246 2.65 -17.84 -2.33
C PRO A 246 2.68 -17.87 -0.78
N SER A 247 2.07 -18.88 -0.17
CA SER A 247 2.08 -19.12 1.27
C SER A 247 3.26 -19.96 1.77
N ALA A 248 4.12 -20.47 0.87
CA ALA A 248 5.24 -21.33 1.25
C ALA A 248 6.33 -20.54 2.00
N ARG A 249 6.73 -21.04 3.17
CA ARG A 249 7.73 -20.41 4.06
C ARG A 249 8.91 -21.30 4.38
N TRP A 250 8.80 -22.62 4.16
CA TRP A 250 9.82 -23.58 4.55
C TRP A 250 11.09 -23.51 3.69
N ALA A 251 10.97 -23.02 2.45
CA ALA A 251 12.11 -22.76 1.58
C ALA A 251 12.99 -21.66 2.18
N PHE A 252 14.27 -21.61 1.79
CA PHE A 252 15.16 -20.48 2.06
C PHE A 252 14.78 -19.28 1.19
N SER A 253 13.53 -18.84 1.24
CA SER A 253 12.98 -17.73 0.48
C SER A 253 13.21 -16.42 1.20
N THR A 254 13.57 -15.37 0.45
CA THR A 254 14.00 -14.05 0.92
C THR A 254 13.45 -12.94 0.02
N VAL A 255 13.83 -11.70 0.30
CA VAL A 255 13.33 -10.49 -0.36
C VAL A 255 14.49 -9.63 -0.86
N ARG A 256 14.38 -9.22 -2.12
CA ARG A 256 15.14 -8.11 -2.71
C ARG A 256 14.16 -7.06 -3.21
N LEU A 257 14.38 -5.80 -2.84
CA LEU A 257 13.50 -4.71 -3.23
C LEU A 257 13.82 -4.22 -4.65
N ALA A 258 12.79 -3.73 -5.33
CA ALA A 258 12.87 -2.99 -6.58
C ALA A 258 12.03 -1.71 -6.49
N ALA A 259 12.36 -0.72 -7.31
CA ALA A 259 11.60 0.53 -7.45
C ALA A 259 11.67 1.02 -8.90
N ASP A 260 10.69 1.80 -9.34
CA ASP A 260 10.70 2.36 -10.70
C ASP A 260 11.72 3.51 -10.79
N LEU A 261 12.46 3.60 -11.90
CA LEU A 261 13.26 4.78 -12.24
C LEU A 261 12.31 5.83 -12.83
N GLU A 262 12.16 6.99 -12.19
CA GLU A 262 11.30 8.04 -12.75
C GLU A 262 11.90 8.60 -14.06
N ASP A 263 11.11 8.57 -15.14
CA ASP A 263 11.45 9.26 -16.40
C ASP A 263 11.57 10.77 -16.15
N GLY A 264 12.69 11.36 -16.58
CA GLY A 264 13.00 12.79 -16.42
C GLY A 264 12.12 13.78 -17.20
N GLY A 265 10.82 13.51 -17.40
CA GLY A 265 9.79 14.52 -17.67
C GLY A 265 9.36 15.22 -16.38
N PRO A 266 8.69 16.38 -16.41
CA PRO A 266 8.47 17.18 -15.21
C PRO A 266 7.41 16.54 -14.29
N SER A 267 7.79 15.52 -13.54
CA SER A 267 7.19 15.12 -12.27
C SER A 267 8.26 15.34 -11.21
N GLY A 268 8.25 16.53 -10.61
CA GLY A 268 9.22 16.86 -9.56
C GLY A 268 9.01 16.04 -8.30
N ARG A 269 9.62 14.85 -8.20
CA ARG A 269 10.05 14.31 -6.90
C ARG A 269 11.42 14.87 -6.58
N HIS A 270 11.43 16.14 -6.22
CA HIS A 270 12.52 16.67 -5.44
C HIS A 270 12.40 16.08 -4.02
N HIS A 271 13.28 15.16 -3.66
CA HIS A 271 13.79 15.09 -2.28
C HIS A 271 14.62 16.36 -2.00
N GLN A 272 13.93 17.50 -2.01
CA GLN A 272 14.38 18.70 -1.34
C GLN A 272 14.10 18.49 0.15
N ARG A 273 15.09 18.82 0.98
CA ARG A 273 14.99 18.87 2.44
C ARG A 273 13.57 19.28 2.87
N ARG A 274 12.83 18.34 3.47
CA ARG A 274 11.48 18.53 4.00
C ARG A 274 11.43 19.82 4.81
N ALA A 275 10.80 20.86 4.26
CA ALA A 275 10.12 21.83 5.10
C ALA A 275 8.98 21.05 5.78
N THR A 276 8.90 21.12 7.10
CA THR A 276 7.86 20.46 7.89
C THR A 276 6.49 20.99 7.47
N VAL A 277 5.82 20.30 6.55
CA VAL A 277 4.38 20.48 6.29
C VAL A 277 3.66 20.00 7.56
N PRO A 278 2.76 20.78 8.16
CA PRO A 278 1.98 20.32 9.30
C PRO A 278 1.20 19.06 8.91
N ALA A 279 1.31 17.99 9.70
CA ALA A 279 0.53 16.79 9.49
C ALA A 279 -0.98 17.14 9.45
N PRO A 280 -1.78 16.52 8.55
CA PRO A 280 -3.22 16.76 8.51
C PRO A 280 -3.86 16.37 9.84
N VAL A 281 -4.83 17.17 10.28
CA VAL A 281 -5.65 16.82 11.45
C VAL A 281 -6.76 15.89 10.99
N VAL A 282 -7.00 14.79 11.71
CA VAL A 282 -8.11 13.88 11.44
C VAL A 282 -8.90 13.64 12.72
N ASP A 283 -10.14 14.12 12.75
CA ASP A 283 -11.08 13.86 13.83
C ASP A 283 -11.87 12.59 13.53
N VAL A 284 -11.93 11.67 14.49
CA VAL A 284 -12.65 10.40 14.36
C VAL A 284 -13.87 10.42 15.28
N HIS A 285 -15.07 10.51 14.69
CA HIS A 285 -16.34 10.50 15.43
C HIS A 285 -17.09 9.18 15.27
N LEU A 286 -16.55 8.25 14.48
CA LEU A 286 -17.14 6.96 14.19
C LEU A 286 -16.13 5.87 14.57
N HIS A 287 -16.21 5.36 15.81
CA HIS A 287 -15.34 4.27 16.25
C HIS A 287 -15.94 2.89 15.93
N PRO A 288 -15.11 1.82 15.91
CA PRO A 288 -15.59 0.45 15.64
C PRO A 288 -16.74 0.00 16.55
N ALA A 289 -16.74 0.42 17.82
CA ALA A 289 -17.81 0.12 18.77
C ALA A 289 -19.14 0.85 18.40
N ASP A 290 -19.05 2.06 17.86
CA ASP A 290 -20.22 2.82 17.40
C ASP A 290 -20.81 2.21 16.13
N LEU A 291 -19.96 1.67 15.25
CA LEU A 291 -20.37 0.93 14.06
C LEU A 291 -21.11 -0.37 14.42
N ASP A 292 -20.60 -1.18 15.36
CA ASP A 292 -21.29 -2.38 15.83
C ASP A 292 -22.64 -2.04 16.48
N ALA A 293 -22.67 -1.02 17.35
CA ALA A 293 -23.90 -0.57 17.98
C ALA A 293 -24.93 -0.05 16.95
N ALA A 294 -24.47 0.71 15.95
CA ALA A 294 -25.31 1.22 14.87
C ALA A 294 -25.83 0.10 13.97
N LEU A 295 -25.00 -0.88 13.60
CA LEU A 295 -25.41 -2.03 12.80
C LEU A 295 -26.48 -2.84 13.52
N ARG A 296 -26.28 -3.12 14.81
CA ARG A 296 -27.29 -3.82 15.63
C ARG A 296 -28.60 -3.07 15.71
N ALA A 297 -28.55 -1.73 15.84
CA ALA A 297 -29.75 -0.90 15.85
C ALA A 297 -30.47 -0.92 14.49
N ASP A 298 -29.73 -0.77 13.40
CA ASP A 298 -30.26 -0.78 12.03
C ASP A 298 -30.83 -2.16 11.66
N VAL A 299 -30.16 -3.25 12.04
CA VAL A 299 -30.66 -4.63 11.85
C VAL A 299 -31.93 -4.86 12.65
N ARG A 300 -31.97 -4.46 13.94
CA ARG A 300 -33.15 -4.65 14.79
C ARG A 300 -34.36 -3.85 14.28
N SER A 301 -34.14 -2.60 13.90
CA SER A 301 -35.19 -1.72 13.36
C SER A 301 -35.66 -2.18 11.98
N GLY A 302 -34.70 -2.44 11.08
CA GLY A 302 -34.93 -2.71 9.67
C GLY A 302 -35.47 -4.11 9.38
N LEU A 303 -34.97 -5.15 10.06
CA LEU A 303 -35.47 -6.52 9.90
C LEU A 303 -36.69 -6.82 10.78
N GLY A 304 -36.96 -5.99 11.78
CA GLY A 304 -38.16 -6.09 12.63
C GLY A 304 -39.39 -5.38 12.08
N GLY A 305 -39.25 -4.62 10.98
CA GLY A 305 -40.34 -3.88 10.35
C GLY A 305 -41.27 -4.75 9.49
N ALA A 306 -42.40 -4.17 9.06
CA ALA A 306 -43.35 -4.83 8.17
C ALA A 306 -42.74 -5.19 6.78
N GLN A 307 -41.72 -4.45 6.36
CA GLN A 307 -40.89 -4.75 5.20
C GLN A 307 -39.43 -4.74 5.64
N ALA A 308 -38.75 -5.88 5.48
CA ALA A 308 -37.34 -6.01 5.83
C ALA A 308 -36.49 -5.07 4.97
N SER A 309 -35.66 -4.26 5.62
CA SER A 309 -34.74 -3.32 4.97
C SER A 309 -33.48 -3.16 5.81
N LEU A 310 -32.37 -2.76 5.18
CA LEU A 310 -31.15 -2.37 5.86
C LEU A 310 -30.48 -1.21 5.08
N PRO A 311 -29.90 -0.21 5.75
CA PRO A 311 -29.19 0.87 5.07
C PRO A 311 -28.04 0.35 4.19
N SER A 312 -27.91 0.88 2.97
CA SER A 312 -26.86 0.45 2.05
C SER A 312 -25.45 0.82 2.49
N LYS A 313 -25.29 1.73 3.46
CA LYS A 313 -23.99 2.11 4.03
C LYS A 313 -23.19 0.92 4.57
N TRP A 314 -23.86 -0.15 5.00
CA TRP A 314 -23.21 -1.37 5.46
C TRP A 314 -22.51 -2.17 4.35
N PHE A 315 -22.69 -1.80 3.08
CA PHE A 315 -21.93 -2.34 1.94
C PHE A 315 -20.67 -1.53 1.61
N TYR A 316 -20.37 -0.46 2.35
CA TYR A 316 -19.26 0.46 2.09
C TYR A 316 -18.26 0.47 3.25
N ASP A 317 -17.87 -0.72 3.74
CA ASP A 317 -16.63 -0.87 4.50
C ASP A 317 -15.40 -0.66 3.58
N ASP A 318 -14.18 -0.85 4.08
CA ASP A 318 -12.97 -0.63 3.27
C ASP A 318 -13.00 -1.47 1.98
N ARG A 319 -13.43 -2.73 2.08
CA ARG A 319 -13.54 -3.62 0.93
C ARG A 319 -14.65 -3.19 -0.03
N GLY A 320 -15.81 -2.82 0.50
CA GLY A 320 -16.94 -2.31 -0.27
C GLY A 320 -16.60 -1.04 -1.04
N SER A 321 -15.81 -0.17 -0.41
CA SER A 321 -15.30 1.07 -1.00
C SER A 321 -14.30 0.79 -2.13
N GLU A 322 -13.37 -0.16 -1.94
CA GLU A 322 -12.48 -0.62 -3.03
C GLU A 322 -13.25 -1.19 -4.22
N LEU A 323 -14.25 -2.06 -3.96
CA LEU A 323 -15.06 -2.66 -5.00
C LEU A 323 -15.88 -1.59 -5.74
N PHE A 324 -16.42 -0.62 -5.02
CA PHE A 324 -17.11 0.50 -5.64
C PHE A 324 -16.17 1.34 -6.50
N ASP A 325 -14.94 1.61 -6.04
CA ASP A 325 -13.94 2.32 -6.84
C ASP A 325 -13.65 1.57 -8.15
N GLN A 326 -13.48 0.24 -8.12
CA GLN A 326 -13.31 -0.57 -9.33
C GLN A 326 -14.52 -0.47 -10.26
N ILE A 327 -15.75 -0.51 -9.72
CA ILE A 327 -16.98 -0.32 -10.50
C ILE A 327 -16.95 1.04 -11.20
N THR A 328 -16.49 2.09 -10.53
CA THR A 328 -16.47 3.44 -11.11
C THR A 328 -15.52 3.60 -12.31
N ARG A 329 -14.56 2.68 -12.45
CA ARG A 329 -13.57 2.65 -13.56
C ARG A 329 -14.06 1.86 -14.77
N LEU A 330 -15.15 1.11 -14.66
CA LEU A 330 -15.69 0.31 -15.77
C LEU A 330 -16.27 1.22 -16.87
N ASP A 331 -16.11 0.81 -18.13
CA ASP A 331 -16.69 1.51 -19.29
C ASP A 331 -18.22 1.66 -19.18
N ALA A 332 -18.90 0.68 -18.57
CA ALA A 332 -20.35 0.75 -18.34
C ALA A 332 -20.77 1.80 -17.29
N TYR A 333 -19.88 2.18 -16.37
CA TYR A 333 -20.19 3.12 -15.28
C TYR A 333 -19.86 4.57 -15.67
N TYR A 334 -20.70 5.15 -16.52
CA TYR A 334 -20.50 6.52 -17.01
C TYR A 334 -20.57 7.68 -15.98
N PRO A 335 -21.27 7.59 -14.81
CA PRO A 335 -21.47 8.74 -13.93
C PRO A 335 -20.16 9.40 -13.48
N THR A 336 -19.17 8.61 -13.08
CA THR A 336 -17.86 9.11 -12.62
C THR A 336 -17.12 9.89 -13.71
N ARG A 337 -17.15 9.38 -14.96
CA ARG A 337 -16.56 10.08 -16.11
C ARG A 337 -17.30 11.38 -16.40
N ARG A 338 -18.64 11.36 -16.33
CA ARG A 338 -19.45 12.54 -16.61
C ARG A 338 -19.26 13.64 -15.56
N GLU A 339 -19.13 13.28 -14.29
CA GLU A 339 -18.79 14.22 -13.22
C GLU A 339 -17.42 14.85 -13.45
N ARG A 340 -16.41 14.05 -13.78
CA ARG A 340 -15.07 14.54 -14.14
C ARG A 340 -15.12 15.52 -15.31
N GLU A 341 -15.80 15.19 -16.41
CA GLU A 341 -15.97 16.08 -17.57
C GLU A 341 -16.64 17.43 -17.21
N ILE A 342 -17.60 17.41 -16.26
CA ILE A 342 -18.23 18.64 -15.78
C ILE A 342 -17.25 19.44 -14.93
N LEU A 343 -16.53 18.81 -14.01
CA LEU A 343 -15.55 19.48 -13.15
C LEU A 343 -14.38 20.06 -13.95
N GLU A 344 -13.85 19.34 -14.93
CA GLU A 344 -12.78 19.82 -15.82
C GLU A 344 -13.19 21.11 -16.55
N ARG A 345 -14.46 21.24 -16.92
CA ARG A 345 -14.99 22.43 -17.62
C ARG A 345 -15.39 23.56 -16.67
N GLU A 346 -16.00 23.22 -15.54
CA GLU A 346 -16.74 24.18 -14.70
C GLU A 346 -16.06 24.51 -13.37
N ALA A 347 -15.02 23.79 -12.94
CA ALA A 347 -14.42 23.98 -11.61
C ALA A 347 -13.98 25.43 -11.34
N GLY A 348 -13.41 26.11 -12.34
CA GLY A 348 -13.04 27.53 -12.24
C GLY A 348 -14.25 28.45 -12.01
N ALA A 349 -15.35 28.21 -12.74
CA ALA A 349 -16.59 28.97 -12.58
C ALA A 349 -17.25 28.71 -11.21
N ILE A 350 -17.22 27.44 -10.77
CA ILE A 350 -17.70 27.02 -9.45
C ILE A 350 -16.92 27.72 -8.34
N ALA A 351 -15.59 27.69 -8.40
CA ALA A 351 -14.72 28.36 -7.43
C ALA A 351 -15.05 29.86 -7.36
N ALA A 352 -15.07 30.53 -8.52
CA ALA A 352 -15.36 31.95 -8.62
C ALA A 352 -16.76 32.34 -8.07
N ALA A 353 -17.79 31.55 -8.39
CA ALA A 353 -19.15 31.81 -7.93
C ALA A 353 -19.34 31.54 -6.43
N SER A 354 -18.67 30.51 -5.90
CA SER A 354 -18.80 30.13 -4.49
C SER A 354 -18.19 31.19 -3.56
N GLY A 355 -17.05 31.78 -3.96
CA GLY A 355 -16.20 32.62 -3.12
C GLY A 355 -15.75 31.92 -1.83
N ALA A 356 -15.75 30.59 -1.80
CA ALA A 356 -15.44 29.82 -0.60
C ALA A 356 -13.94 29.76 -0.33
N ASP A 357 -13.57 29.86 0.95
CA ASP A 357 -12.20 29.63 1.43
C ASP A 357 -12.05 28.24 2.06
N THR A 358 -13.17 27.54 2.26
CA THR A 358 -13.24 26.22 2.89
C THR A 358 -14.08 25.30 2.00
N LEU A 359 -13.45 24.29 1.41
CA LEU A 359 -14.13 23.25 0.63
C LEU A 359 -14.32 22.01 1.49
N ILE A 360 -15.55 21.50 1.55
CA ILE A 360 -15.91 20.28 2.28
C ILE A 360 -16.37 19.26 1.26
N GLU A 361 -15.78 18.07 1.24
CA GLU A 361 -16.22 16.96 0.39
C GLU A 361 -16.88 15.87 1.24
N LEU A 362 -18.10 15.50 0.88
CA LEU A 362 -18.83 14.42 1.53
C LEU A 362 -18.72 13.12 0.75
N GLY A 363 -18.30 12.05 1.42
CA GLY A 363 -18.02 10.76 0.77
C GLY A 363 -16.81 10.88 -0.13
N SER A 364 -15.74 11.44 0.43
CA SER A 364 -14.58 11.88 -0.35
C SER A 364 -13.83 10.74 -1.02
N GLY A 365 -13.84 9.54 -0.45
CA GLY A 365 -13.02 8.43 -0.93
C GLY A 365 -11.56 8.86 -1.13
N THR A 366 -11.00 8.58 -2.31
CA THR A 366 -9.64 8.98 -2.70
C THR A 366 -9.50 10.48 -3.05
N SER A 367 -10.61 11.22 -3.14
CA SER A 367 -10.68 12.62 -3.57
C SER A 367 -10.12 12.92 -4.96
N ASP A 368 -9.95 11.92 -5.83
CA ASP A 368 -9.31 12.10 -7.15
C ASP A 368 -10.04 13.12 -8.04
N LYS A 369 -11.38 13.13 -8.01
CA LYS A 369 -12.19 14.11 -8.74
C LYS A 369 -12.12 15.50 -8.11
N THR A 370 -12.04 15.55 -6.79
CA THR A 370 -12.05 16.80 -6.03
C THR A 370 -10.76 17.59 -6.20
N ARG A 371 -9.66 16.94 -6.62
CA ARG A 371 -8.45 17.65 -7.08
C ARG A 371 -8.74 18.72 -8.13
N LEU A 372 -9.70 18.50 -9.04
CA LEU A 372 -10.09 19.51 -10.04
C LEU A 372 -10.68 20.78 -9.40
N LEU A 373 -11.44 20.63 -8.31
CA LEU A 373 -11.91 21.76 -7.52
C LEU A 373 -10.75 22.38 -6.73
N LEU A 374 -9.95 21.57 -6.05
CA LEU A 374 -8.80 22.05 -5.26
C LEU A 374 -7.83 22.88 -6.11
N ASP A 375 -7.53 22.43 -7.33
CA ASP A 375 -6.68 23.15 -8.30
C ASP A 375 -7.30 24.48 -8.69
N ALA A 376 -8.61 24.51 -8.98
CA ALA A 376 -9.31 25.74 -9.34
C ALA A 376 -9.36 26.75 -8.18
N PHE A 377 -9.67 26.30 -6.97
CA PHE A 377 -9.72 27.16 -5.78
C PHE A 377 -8.32 27.65 -5.36
N THR A 378 -7.30 26.80 -5.47
CA THR A 378 -5.90 27.14 -5.16
C THR A 378 -5.32 28.09 -6.20
N GLY A 379 -5.57 27.84 -7.49
CA GLY A 379 -5.16 28.74 -8.58
C GLY A 379 -5.80 30.12 -8.51
N ALA A 380 -7.00 30.22 -7.95
CA ALA A 380 -7.66 31.49 -7.65
C ALA A 380 -7.15 32.17 -6.35
N GLY A 381 -6.28 31.53 -5.58
CA GLY A 381 -5.79 32.02 -4.29
C GLY A 381 -6.85 32.11 -3.20
N GLN A 382 -7.96 31.36 -3.34
CA GLN A 382 -9.12 31.43 -2.45
C GLN A 382 -9.07 30.39 -1.33
N LEU A 383 -8.52 29.20 -1.62
CA LEU A 383 -8.60 28.08 -0.69
C LEU A 383 -7.66 28.24 0.50
N ARG A 384 -8.23 28.14 1.70
CA ARG A 384 -7.47 28.09 2.96
C ARG A 384 -7.59 26.73 3.63
N ARG A 385 -8.74 26.05 3.46
CA ARG A 385 -9.02 24.77 4.12
C ARG A 385 -9.74 23.80 3.19
N PHE A 386 -9.34 22.54 3.26
CA PHE A 386 -10.06 21.42 2.68
C PHE A 386 -10.47 20.44 3.79
N VAL A 387 -11.72 19.98 3.75
CA VAL A 387 -12.31 19.08 4.75
C VAL A 387 -12.89 17.86 4.05
N PRO A 388 -12.12 16.78 3.85
CA PRO A 388 -12.68 15.51 3.41
C PRO A 388 -13.46 14.86 4.57
N PHE A 389 -14.64 14.32 4.28
CA PHE A 389 -15.50 13.63 5.23
C PHE A 389 -15.91 12.27 4.66
N ASP A 390 -15.61 11.20 5.39
CA ASP A 390 -15.88 9.83 4.95
C ASP A 390 -16.16 8.88 6.14
N VAL A 391 -16.79 7.74 5.87
CA VAL A 391 -16.98 6.68 6.87
C VAL A 391 -15.76 5.78 7.00
N SER A 392 -14.93 5.66 5.96
CA SER A 392 -13.68 4.89 5.98
C SER A 392 -12.52 5.73 6.54
N GLU A 393 -12.11 5.42 7.77
CA GLU A 393 -10.96 6.07 8.42
C GLU A 393 -9.66 5.86 7.63
N GLY A 394 -9.42 4.64 7.15
CA GLY A 394 -8.20 4.30 6.41
C GLY A 394 -8.04 5.12 5.13
N ILE A 395 -9.08 5.13 4.30
CA ILE A 395 -9.08 5.90 3.05
C ILE A 395 -8.93 7.40 3.34
N LEU A 396 -9.62 7.92 4.37
CA LEU A 396 -9.58 9.33 4.72
C LEU A 396 -8.20 9.77 5.22
N ARG A 397 -7.55 8.99 6.08
CA ARG A 397 -6.18 9.30 6.56
C ARG A 397 -5.19 9.30 5.40
N TRP A 398 -5.31 8.30 4.52
CA TRP A 398 -4.48 8.21 3.32
C TRP A 398 -4.68 9.42 2.41
N SER A 399 -5.92 9.75 2.04
CA SER A 399 -6.20 10.85 1.12
C SER A 399 -5.84 12.22 1.73
N ALA A 400 -6.12 12.43 3.02
CA ALA A 400 -5.76 13.66 3.72
C ALA A 400 -4.24 13.91 3.74
N ALA A 401 -3.42 12.87 3.95
CA ALA A 401 -1.96 12.99 3.90
C ALA A 401 -1.46 13.38 2.50
N HIS A 402 -1.93 12.67 1.46
CA HIS A 402 -1.54 12.96 0.08
C HIS A 402 -1.96 14.36 -0.37
N LEU A 403 -3.15 14.82 0.05
CA LEU A 403 -3.63 16.16 -0.28
C LEU A 403 -2.89 17.25 0.50
N ALA A 404 -2.51 17.01 1.76
CA ALA A 404 -1.71 17.97 2.52
C ALA A 404 -0.32 18.19 1.88
N GLU A 405 0.27 17.12 1.33
CA GLU A 405 1.52 17.21 0.58
C GLU A 405 1.35 17.90 -0.77
N ALA A 406 0.27 17.59 -1.51
CA ALA A 406 0.00 18.18 -2.82
C ALA A 406 -0.38 19.68 -2.75
N TYR A 407 -0.99 20.12 -1.65
CA TYR A 407 -1.48 21.49 -1.46
C TYR A 407 -0.92 22.11 -0.17
N PRO A 408 0.40 22.41 -0.09
CA PRO A 408 1.08 22.81 1.15
C PRO A 408 0.58 24.14 1.75
N GLY A 409 -0.14 24.95 0.99
CA GLY A 409 -0.79 26.19 1.46
C GLY A 409 -2.22 26.01 1.99
N VAL A 410 -2.78 24.81 1.90
CA VAL A 410 -4.16 24.50 2.27
C VAL A 410 -4.17 23.64 3.52
N GLN A 411 -4.91 24.06 4.54
CA GLN A 411 -5.11 23.25 5.74
C GLN A 411 -6.04 22.07 5.40
N VAL A 412 -5.52 20.84 5.46
CA VAL A 412 -6.34 19.63 5.31
C VAL A 412 -6.80 19.14 6.69
N HIS A 413 -8.11 19.02 6.88
CA HIS A 413 -8.73 18.56 8.12
C HIS A 413 -9.76 17.47 7.80
N GLY A 414 -9.38 16.20 7.98
CA GLY A 414 -10.26 15.07 7.75
C GLY A 414 -11.24 14.84 8.90
N VAL A 415 -12.46 14.42 8.58
CA VAL A 415 -13.47 14.02 9.56
C VAL A 415 -14.02 12.64 9.22
N VAL A 416 -13.79 11.65 10.09
CA VAL A 416 -14.40 10.32 9.96
C VAL A 416 -15.78 10.36 10.60
N GLY A 417 -16.83 10.14 9.81
CA GLY A 417 -18.20 10.26 10.30
C GLY A 417 -19.28 9.74 9.35
N ASP A 418 -20.42 9.40 9.95
CA ASP A 418 -21.69 9.11 9.27
C ASP A 418 -22.46 10.41 8.93
N PHE A 419 -22.91 10.58 7.69
CA PHE A 419 -23.70 11.74 7.22
C PHE A 419 -24.97 11.96 8.06
N ASP A 420 -25.61 10.90 8.55
CA ASP A 420 -26.87 11.01 9.28
C ASP A 420 -26.69 11.55 10.71
N ARG A 421 -25.44 11.59 11.21
CA ARG A 421 -25.15 11.85 12.63
C ARG A 421 -24.12 12.94 12.85
N HIS A 422 -23.08 13.00 12.01
CA HIS A 422 -21.85 13.72 12.33
C HIS A 422 -21.61 14.96 11.46
N LEU A 423 -22.55 15.37 10.61
CA LEU A 423 -22.43 16.63 9.88
C LEU A 423 -22.29 17.85 10.82
N GLY A 424 -22.81 17.76 12.04
CA GLY A 424 -22.65 18.78 13.07
C GLY A 424 -21.22 18.92 13.62
N GLU A 425 -20.39 17.89 13.45
CA GLU A 425 -19.00 17.83 13.94
C GLU A 425 -17.99 18.43 12.94
N LEU A 426 -18.44 18.77 11.73
CA LEU A 426 -17.58 19.37 10.71
C LEU A 426 -16.96 20.70 11.20
N PRO A 427 -15.65 20.91 11.03
CA PRO A 427 -14.94 22.10 11.47
C PRO A 427 -15.62 23.40 11.04
N THR A 428 -15.82 24.30 11.99
CA THR A 428 -16.48 25.59 11.75
C THR A 428 -15.49 26.66 11.27
N GLY A 429 -16.03 27.75 10.73
CA GLY A 429 -15.28 28.90 10.23
C GLY A 429 -15.20 28.96 8.70
N GLY A 430 -14.76 30.11 8.20
CA GLY A 430 -14.60 30.35 6.76
C GLY A 430 -15.92 30.51 5.99
N ARG A 431 -15.80 30.86 4.72
CA ARG A 431 -16.89 30.77 3.75
C ARG A 431 -16.85 29.37 3.14
N ARG A 432 -17.90 28.58 3.41
CA ARG A 432 -17.90 27.13 3.17
C ARG A 432 -18.64 26.79 1.88
N MET A 433 -18.07 25.87 1.12
CA MET A 433 -18.77 25.15 0.05
C MET A 433 -18.77 23.67 0.38
N VAL A 434 -19.93 23.01 0.27
CA VAL A 434 -20.04 21.56 0.39
C VAL A 434 -20.14 20.97 -1.02
N ALA A 435 -19.17 20.16 -1.40
CA ALA A 435 -19.20 19.31 -2.56
C ALA A 435 -19.76 17.94 -2.14
N PHE A 436 -20.90 17.56 -2.71
CA PHE A 436 -21.45 16.22 -2.57
C PHE A 436 -21.47 15.58 -3.94
N LEU A 437 -20.34 14.94 -4.28
CA LEU A 437 -20.13 14.31 -5.58
C LEU A 437 -20.62 12.86 -5.53
N GLY A 438 -20.98 12.29 -6.68
CA GLY A 438 -21.55 10.96 -6.77
C GLY A 438 -23.09 10.94 -6.68
N GLY A 439 -23.63 9.72 -6.76
CA GLY A 439 -25.08 9.45 -6.76
C GLY A 439 -25.68 9.19 -5.38
N THR A 440 -24.91 9.29 -4.30
CA THR A 440 -25.29 8.80 -2.95
C THR A 440 -26.55 9.47 -2.40
N VAL A 441 -26.80 10.75 -2.73
CA VAL A 441 -28.04 11.45 -2.36
C VAL A 441 -29.30 10.77 -2.90
N GLY A 442 -29.17 10.03 -4.02
CA GLY A 442 -30.25 9.26 -4.62
C GLY A 442 -30.66 8.03 -3.81
N ASN A 443 -29.81 7.55 -2.90
CA ASN A 443 -30.10 6.38 -2.05
C ASN A 443 -31.05 6.69 -0.89
N TYR A 444 -31.34 7.97 -0.64
CA TYR A 444 -32.21 8.39 0.45
C TYR A 444 -33.68 8.47 0.01
N GLU A 445 -34.57 7.91 0.82
CA GLU A 445 -36.00 8.14 0.74
C GLU A 445 -36.34 9.63 0.85
N PRO A 446 -37.44 10.13 0.25
CA PRO A 446 -37.74 11.56 0.16
C PRO A 446 -37.65 12.33 1.48
N ALA A 447 -38.14 11.75 2.58
CA ALA A 447 -38.11 12.39 3.89
C ALA A 447 -36.71 12.43 4.51
N ALA A 448 -35.89 11.39 4.32
CA ALA A 448 -34.51 11.36 4.80
C ALA A 448 -33.63 12.30 3.97
N ARG A 449 -33.83 12.32 2.64
CA ARG A 449 -33.16 13.24 1.73
C ARG A 449 -33.44 14.70 2.06
N ALA A 450 -34.69 15.04 2.40
CA ALA A 450 -35.05 16.40 2.83
C ALA A 450 -34.33 16.83 4.12
N ARG A 451 -34.18 15.92 5.09
CA ARG A 451 -33.43 16.18 6.32
C ARG A 451 -31.94 16.38 6.04
N LEU A 452 -31.34 15.49 5.26
CA LEU A 452 -29.94 15.61 4.84
C LEU A 452 -29.69 16.96 4.17
N LEU A 453 -30.50 17.36 3.19
CA LEU A 453 -30.35 18.65 2.51
C LEU A 453 -30.49 19.85 3.46
N ALA A 454 -31.41 19.79 4.44
CA ALA A 454 -31.52 20.82 5.47
C ALA A 454 -30.29 20.88 6.39
N ASP A 455 -29.68 19.72 6.68
CA ASP A 455 -28.44 19.63 7.48
C ASP A 455 -27.26 20.21 6.70
N LEU A 456 -27.14 19.90 5.41
CA LEU A 456 -26.15 20.47 4.52
C LEU A 456 -26.29 21.99 4.39
N GLU A 457 -27.52 22.50 4.32
CA GLU A 457 -27.76 23.94 4.33
C GLU A 457 -27.24 24.58 5.63
N ARG A 458 -27.47 23.92 6.78
CA ARG A 458 -26.97 24.41 8.08
C ARG A 458 -25.45 24.38 8.16
N VAL A 459 -24.80 23.38 7.56
CA VAL A 459 -23.33 23.27 7.47
C VAL A 459 -22.76 24.36 6.55
N ALA A 460 -23.37 24.60 5.39
CA ALA A 460 -22.88 25.56 4.41
C ALA A 460 -23.06 27.02 4.87
N ARG A 461 -24.08 27.31 5.70
CA ARG A 461 -24.29 28.65 6.24
C ARG A 461 -23.20 29.00 7.29
N PRO A 462 -22.55 30.16 7.19
CA PRO A 462 -21.69 30.62 8.28
C PRO A 462 -22.55 30.78 9.55
N ARG A 463 -22.16 30.12 10.65
CA ARG A 463 -22.78 30.38 11.96
C ARG A 463 -22.60 31.88 12.24
N ARG A 464 -23.71 32.63 12.26
CA ARG A 464 -23.67 34.02 12.76
C ARG A 464 -23.14 33.93 14.18
N LEU A 465 -21.97 34.52 14.43
CA LEU A 465 -21.58 34.87 15.80
C LEU A 465 -22.77 35.63 16.38
N ALA A 466 -23.36 35.11 17.46
CA ALA A 466 -24.31 35.88 18.23
C ALA A 466 -23.62 37.22 18.53
N PRO A 467 -24.28 38.38 18.31
CA PRO A 467 -23.70 39.64 18.73
C PRO A 467 -23.41 39.49 20.21
N ALA A 468 -22.15 39.74 20.61
CA ALA A 468 -21.70 39.62 21.99
C ALA A 468 -22.75 40.26 22.90
N GLY A 469 -23.48 39.41 23.62
CA GLY A 469 -24.58 39.82 24.48
C GLY A 469 -24.04 40.74 25.55
N HIS A 470 -24.50 41.98 25.50
CA HIS A 470 -25.19 42.63 26.60
C HIS A 470 -24.82 42.10 28.00
N ARG A 471 -24.09 42.92 28.76
CA ARG A 471 -23.90 42.72 30.20
C ARG A 471 -25.28 42.62 30.87
N PRO A 472 -25.51 41.66 31.78
CA PRO A 472 -26.75 41.59 32.53
C PRO A 472 -26.73 42.70 33.58
N GLY A 473 -27.56 43.72 33.39
CA GLY A 473 -27.77 44.74 34.41
C GLY A 473 -28.12 46.12 33.86
N GLU A 474 -29.19 46.24 33.09
CA GLU A 474 -29.96 47.48 33.00
C GLU A 474 -31.36 47.14 32.46
N GLY A 475 -32.40 47.43 33.24
CA GLY A 475 -33.78 47.02 33.00
C GLY A 475 -34.46 47.74 31.82
N PRO A 476 -35.62 47.26 31.37
CA PRO A 476 -36.31 47.84 30.22
C PRO A 476 -36.98 49.17 30.58
N GLY A 477 -36.50 50.27 30.00
CA GLY A 477 -37.23 51.55 29.92
C GLY A 477 -38.12 51.59 28.67
N PRO A 478 -39.30 52.25 28.70
CA PRO A 478 -40.42 51.93 27.83
C PRO A 478 -40.26 52.49 26.41
N ALA A 479 -40.88 51.76 25.47
CA ALA A 479 -41.07 52.13 24.09
C ALA A 479 -41.83 53.47 23.95
N GLY A 480 -41.19 54.44 23.28
CA GLY A 480 -41.83 55.62 22.70
C GLY A 480 -41.74 55.51 21.18
N GLY A 481 -42.90 55.34 20.54
CA GLY A 481 -42.98 55.26 19.08
C GLY A 481 -42.76 56.59 18.37
N ARG A 482 -42.52 56.52 17.06
CA ARG A 482 -43.19 57.29 16.00
C ARG A 482 -42.58 56.93 14.63
N LEU A 483 -43.50 56.63 13.72
CA LEU A 483 -43.49 56.70 12.24
C LEU A 483 -42.42 55.93 11.48
#